data_AF-X0ZW94-F1
#
_entry.id   AF-X0ZW94-F1
#
_cell.length_a   1.000
_cell.length_b   1.000
_cell.length_c   1.000
_cell.angle_alpha   90.00
_cell.angle_beta   90.00
_cell.angle_gamma   90.00
#
_symmetry.space_group_name_H-M   'P 1'
#
loop_
_entity.id
_entity.type
_entity.pdbx_description
1 polymer ?
#
loop_
_entity_poly.entity_id
_entity_poly.type
_entity_poly.pdbx_seq_one_letter_code
_entity_poly.pdbx_strand_id
1 'polypeptide(L)'
;TPTINYDRETSLILLSYIDKNGKGYNAVEVQGYTRDLSLPDYEIEEDSPDQSQTVHVKFFWIGRIPPEIPETYITDGIITPLGDYQEEKEDTVIFHAGIGQLSRPLYEFQSISWIGDPGEGLSYTQFLHGVKIDNEAYRIAKIKYTTYYSRYRLNEHDVEILLALLDISTEPDISVLVKMGIGDREAPTILESLLTTDSIAVTRGAAYLDANHYNTKEINIEVPYNDLAIDGILAFIRNTQIDCTGNFHAREVTITCSRIKVINRIGLVQCQK
;
A
#
# COMPACT_ATOMS: atom_id res chain seq x y z
N THR A 1 35.35 5.20 9.52
CA THR A 1 34.82 6.55 9.22
C THR A 1 35.75 7.57 9.86
N PRO A 2 36.14 8.64 9.16
CA PRO A 2 36.90 9.72 9.78
C PRO A 2 36.10 10.34 10.94
N THR A 3 36.77 10.64 12.06
CA THR A 3 36.18 11.22 13.26
C THR A 3 36.71 12.64 13.46
N ILE A 4 35.82 13.60 13.71
CA ILE A 4 36.20 14.98 14.04
C ILE A 4 36.03 15.22 15.54
N ASN A 5 37.02 15.84 16.18
CA ASN A 5 36.97 16.15 17.60
C ASN A 5 36.54 17.61 17.81
N TYR A 6 35.50 17.80 18.62
CA TYR A 6 35.09 19.13 19.07
C TYR A 6 35.20 19.22 20.59
N ASP A 7 36.03 20.16 21.04
CA ASP A 7 36.26 20.47 22.44
C ASP A 7 35.73 21.88 22.75
N ARG A 8 35.09 22.01 23.92
CA ARG A 8 34.50 23.25 24.42
C ARG A 8 35.51 24.40 24.46
N GLU A 9 36.73 24.12 24.89
CA GLU A 9 37.73 25.15 25.12
C GLU A 9 38.39 25.66 23.83
N THR A 10 38.19 24.97 22.71
CA THR A 10 38.97 25.23 21.47
C THR A 10 38.13 25.41 20.22
N SER A 11 36.93 24.84 20.13
CA SER A 11 36.22 24.70 18.85
C SER A 11 34.71 24.90 18.90
N LEU A 12 34.07 24.71 20.07
CA LEU A 12 32.62 24.90 20.20
C LEU A 12 32.28 26.38 20.48
N ILE A 13 31.56 27.00 19.56
CA ILE A 13 31.02 28.36 19.70
C ILE A 13 29.69 28.34 20.46
N LEU A 14 28.82 27.40 20.12
CA LEU A 14 27.54 27.18 20.76
C LEU A 14 27.28 25.67 20.88
N LEU A 15 26.62 25.26 21.97
CA LEU A 15 26.11 23.91 22.14
C LEU A 15 24.76 23.97 22.86
N SER A 16 23.74 23.37 22.26
CA SER A 16 22.45 23.09 22.90
C SER A 16 22.14 21.60 22.77
N TYR A 17 21.53 20.99 23.77
CA TYR A 17 21.15 19.58 23.72
C TYR A 17 19.71 19.35 24.22
N ILE A 18 19.13 18.25 23.77
CA ILE A 18 17.83 17.74 24.22
C ILE A 18 17.96 16.23 24.37
N ASP A 19 17.57 15.71 25.53
CA ASP A 19 17.41 14.28 25.75
C ASP A 19 15.97 13.87 25.40
N LYS A 20 15.83 12.88 24.52
CA LYS A 20 14.56 12.29 24.12
C LYS A 20 14.50 10.85 24.58
N ASN A 21 13.50 10.54 25.40
CA ASN A 21 13.25 9.16 25.81
C ASN A 21 12.70 8.37 24.63
N GLY A 22 13.29 7.21 24.37
CA GLY A 22 12.75 6.22 23.47
C GLY A 22 11.44 5.68 24.01
N LYS A 23 10.57 5.23 23.12
CA LYS A 23 9.35 4.52 23.50
C LYS A 23 9.65 3.08 23.92
N GLY A 24 10.85 2.57 23.66
CA GLY A 24 11.32 1.25 24.08
C GLY A 24 10.65 0.09 23.33
N TYR A 25 9.97 0.36 22.22
CA TYR A 25 9.40 -0.69 21.38
C TYR A 25 10.49 -1.58 20.83
N ASN A 26 10.26 -2.88 20.81
CA ASN A 26 11.19 -3.88 20.28
C ASN A 26 10.50 -4.92 19.39
N ALA A 27 9.22 -4.73 19.09
CA ALA A 27 8.51 -5.43 18.04
C ALA A 27 7.59 -4.44 17.30
N VAL A 28 7.38 -4.64 16.00
CA VAL A 28 6.40 -3.90 15.21
C VAL A 28 5.92 -4.76 14.06
N GLU A 29 4.60 -4.83 13.88
CA GLU A 29 4.00 -5.40 12.68
C GLU A 29 3.99 -4.35 11.57
N VAL A 30 4.47 -4.73 10.39
CA VAL A 30 4.43 -3.92 9.18
C VAL A 30 3.52 -4.61 8.17
N GLN A 31 2.44 -3.93 7.81
CA GLN A 31 1.49 -4.40 6.81
C GLN A 31 1.62 -3.52 5.57
N GLY A 32 2.01 -4.16 4.47
CA GLY A 32 2.10 -3.56 3.15
C GLY A 32 0.95 -3.99 2.27
N TYR A 33 0.41 -3.06 1.48
CA TYR A 33 -0.66 -3.35 0.53
C TYR A 33 -0.49 -2.55 -0.76
N THR A 34 -0.86 -3.18 -1.88
CA THR A 34 -1.09 -2.53 -3.18
C THR A 34 -2.58 -2.21 -3.26
N ARG A 35 -2.93 -0.92 -3.26
CA ARG A 35 -4.31 -0.54 -3.61
C ARG A 35 -4.47 -0.70 -5.11
N ASP A 36 -5.09 -1.79 -5.51
CA ASP A 36 -5.55 -1.97 -6.87
C ASP A 36 -6.95 -1.36 -7.00
N LEU A 37 -7.05 -0.30 -7.78
CA LEU A 37 -8.33 0.20 -8.26
C LEU A 37 -8.79 -0.72 -9.38
N SER A 38 -9.62 -1.71 -9.04
CA SER A 38 -10.30 -2.54 -10.03
C SER A 38 -11.67 -1.93 -10.33
N LEU A 39 -11.97 -1.75 -11.62
CA LEU A 39 -13.31 -1.41 -12.08
C LEU A 39 -14.01 -2.73 -12.43
N PRO A 40 -15.00 -3.18 -11.64
CA PRO A 40 -15.78 -4.34 -12.02
C PRO A 40 -16.61 -4.05 -13.27
N ASP A 41 -17.00 -5.11 -13.95
CA ASP A 41 -18.08 -5.03 -14.93
C ASP A 41 -19.37 -4.70 -14.19
N TYR A 42 -20.26 -3.93 -14.83
CA TYR A 42 -21.51 -3.54 -14.21
C TYR A 42 -22.71 -3.69 -15.15
N GLU A 43 -23.88 -3.89 -14.55
CA GLU A 43 -25.18 -3.93 -15.22
C GLU A 43 -26.21 -3.23 -14.33
N ILE A 44 -27.00 -2.35 -14.93
CA ILE A 44 -28.16 -1.73 -14.27
C ILE A 44 -29.35 -2.66 -14.51
N GLU A 45 -30.07 -3.03 -13.45
CA GLU A 45 -31.22 -3.94 -13.55
C GLU A 45 -32.44 -3.29 -14.20
N GLU A 46 -32.57 -1.97 -14.07
CA GLU A 46 -33.64 -1.19 -14.68
C GLU A 46 -33.37 -0.93 -16.18
N ASP A 47 -34.35 -1.26 -17.02
CA ASP A 47 -34.24 -1.12 -18.48
C ASP A 47 -34.08 0.34 -18.95
N SER A 48 -34.62 1.31 -18.18
CA SER A 48 -34.59 2.75 -18.49
C SER A 48 -34.87 3.58 -17.22
N PRO A 49 -33.88 3.74 -16.33
CA PRO A 49 -34.08 4.48 -15.09
C PRO A 49 -34.23 5.99 -15.36
N ASP A 50 -35.24 6.63 -14.75
CA ASP A 50 -35.37 8.09 -14.77
C ASP A 50 -34.51 8.74 -13.67
N GLN A 51 -34.30 10.06 -13.77
CA GLN A 51 -33.70 10.87 -12.70
C GLN A 51 -34.46 10.68 -11.38
N SER A 52 -33.76 10.72 -10.25
CA SER A 52 -34.32 10.56 -8.91
C SER A 52 -35.01 9.21 -8.62
N GLN A 53 -34.95 8.22 -9.53
CA GLN A 53 -35.42 6.87 -9.24
C GLN A 53 -34.36 6.08 -8.46
N THR A 54 -34.80 5.10 -7.69
CA THR A 54 -33.88 4.12 -7.12
C THR A 54 -33.50 3.12 -8.20
N VAL A 55 -32.19 2.91 -8.39
CA VAL A 55 -31.66 1.92 -9.33
C VAL A 55 -30.88 0.83 -8.61
N HIS A 56 -30.85 -0.35 -9.21
CA HIS A 56 -30.08 -1.49 -8.73
C HIS A 56 -28.95 -1.79 -9.71
N VAL A 57 -27.74 -1.85 -9.16
CA VAL A 57 -26.54 -2.11 -9.94
C VAL A 57 -25.95 -3.45 -9.51
N LYS A 58 -25.71 -4.32 -10.49
CA LYS A 58 -24.93 -5.53 -10.32
C LYS A 58 -23.49 -5.24 -10.68
N PHE A 59 -22.56 -5.51 -9.77
CA PHE A 59 -21.13 -5.49 -10.04
C PHE A 59 -20.60 -6.92 -10.15
N PHE A 60 -20.03 -7.24 -11.30
CA PHE A 60 -19.41 -8.53 -11.60
C PHE A 60 -17.90 -8.42 -11.41
N TRP A 61 -17.37 -9.19 -10.47
CA TRP A 61 -15.96 -9.11 -10.10
C TRP A 61 -15.08 -9.90 -11.07
N ILE A 62 -14.04 -9.25 -11.59
CA ILE A 62 -13.02 -9.87 -12.45
C ILE A 62 -11.82 -10.26 -11.60
N GLY A 63 -11.33 -11.49 -11.80
CA GLY A 63 -10.15 -12.04 -11.14
C GLY A 63 -10.38 -12.56 -9.72
N ARG A 64 -11.08 -11.81 -8.85
CA ARG A 64 -11.40 -12.24 -7.47
C ARG A 64 -12.65 -11.57 -6.92
N ILE A 65 -13.31 -12.22 -5.98
CA ILE A 65 -14.33 -11.60 -5.11
C ILE A 65 -13.62 -10.80 -4.01
N PRO A 66 -14.01 -9.54 -3.74
CA PRO A 66 -13.50 -8.78 -2.60
C PRO A 66 -13.74 -9.52 -1.27
N PRO A 67 -12.75 -9.58 -0.36
CA PRO A 67 -12.92 -10.23 0.94
C PRO A 67 -13.86 -9.46 1.88
N GLU A 68 -13.98 -8.15 1.67
CA GLU A 68 -14.81 -7.24 2.44
C GLU A 68 -15.65 -6.38 1.48
N ILE A 69 -16.69 -5.73 2.03
CA ILE A 69 -17.48 -4.76 1.28
C ILE A 69 -16.54 -3.60 0.89
N PRO A 70 -16.32 -3.33 -0.42
CA PRO A 70 -15.45 -2.25 -0.86
C PRO A 70 -15.92 -0.89 -0.33
N GLU A 71 -14.97 0.00 -0.08
CA GLU A 71 -15.31 1.40 0.13
C GLU A 71 -15.88 1.97 -1.17
N THR A 72 -16.94 2.75 -1.07
CA THR A 72 -17.64 3.27 -2.25
C THR A 72 -17.58 4.79 -2.28
N TYR A 73 -17.25 5.34 -3.44
CA TYR A 73 -17.18 6.77 -3.70
C TYR A 73 -18.09 7.07 -4.87
N ILE A 74 -19.11 7.91 -4.64
CA ILE A 74 -20.06 8.30 -5.68
C ILE A 74 -20.10 9.81 -5.80
N THR A 75 -20.31 10.31 -7.02
CA THR A 75 -20.39 11.74 -7.28
C THR A 75 -21.70 12.37 -6.79
N ASP A 76 -22.78 11.58 -6.72
CA ASP A 76 -24.11 12.02 -6.31
C ASP A 76 -24.95 10.83 -5.82
N GLY A 77 -25.89 11.08 -4.91
CA GLY A 77 -26.76 10.08 -4.30
C GLY A 77 -26.14 9.29 -3.15
N ILE A 78 -26.74 8.13 -2.84
CA ILE A 78 -26.29 7.18 -1.82
C ILE A 78 -26.26 5.77 -2.44
N ILE A 79 -25.11 5.11 -2.36
CA ILE A 79 -24.95 3.72 -2.78
C ILE A 79 -24.92 2.82 -1.54
N THR A 80 -25.76 1.79 -1.53
CA THR A 80 -25.90 0.87 -0.39
C THR A 80 -25.68 -0.56 -0.87
N PRO A 81 -24.78 -1.35 -0.26
CA PRO A 81 -24.65 -2.77 -0.56
C PRO A 81 -25.91 -3.53 -0.14
N LEU A 82 -26.44 -4.38 -1.03
CA LEU A 82 -27.58 -5.26 -0.75
C LEU A 82 -27.16 -6.71 -0.47
N GLY A 83 -25.94 -7.07 -0.86
CA GLY A 83 -25.35 -8.38 -0.63
C GLY A 83 -24.87 -9.04 -1.92
N ASP A 84 -24.46 -10.29 -1.79
CA ASP A 84 -23.83 -11.05 -2.85
C ASP A 84 -24.71 -12.18 -3.35
N TYR A 85 -24.69 -12.38 -4.66
CA TYR A 85 -25.60 -13.26 -5.37
C TYR A 85 -24.89 -14.04 -6.47
N GLN A 86 -25.53 -15.13 -6.87
CA GLN A 86 -25.14 -15.95 -8.02
C GLN A 86 -26.31 -16.02 -8.99
N GLU A 87 -26.01 -16.00 -10.28
CA GLU A 87 -27.01 -16.24 -11.33
C GLU A 87 -26.47 -17.20 -12.39
N GLU A 88 -27.38 -18.02 -12.93
CA GLU A 88 -27.07 -18.87 -14.07
C GLU A 88 -27.21 -18.06 -15.37
N LYS A 89 -26.24 -18.21 -16.28
CA LYS A 89 -26.23 -17.60 -17.61
C LYS A 89 -25.98 -18.66 -18.67
N GLU A 90 -26.54 -18.42 -19.85
CA GLU A 90 -26.25 -19.17 -21.08
C GLU A 90 -25.81 -18.17 -22.14
N ASP A 91 -24.58 -18.31 -22.63
CA ASP A 91 -24.06 -17.51 -23.74
C ASP A 91 -23.86 -18.38 -24.97
N THR A 92 -24.14 -17.81 -26.15
CA THR A 92 -23.65 -18.37 -27.41
C THR A 92 -22.29 -17.77 -27.73
N VAL A 93 -21.24 -18.57 -27.61
CA VAL A 93 -19.85 -18.16 -27.77
C VAL A 93 -19.32 -18.61 -29.11
N ILE A 94 -18.70 -17.67 -29.83
CA ILE A 94 -17.95 -17.93 -31.05
C ILE A 94 -16.47 -18.00 -30.68
N PHE A 95 -15.86 -19.16 -30.91
CA PHE A 95 -14.44 -19.39 -30.73
C PHE A 95 -13.69 -19.03 -32.01
N HIS A 96 -12.72 -18.13 -31.89
CA HIS A 96 -11.78 -17.78 -32.95
C HIS A 96 -10.38 -18.20 -32.55
N ALA A 97 -9.74 -19.04 -33.37
CA ALA A 97 -8.45 -19.63 -33.04
C ALA A 97 -8.44 -20.29 -31.63
N GLY A 98 -9.52 -20.98 -31.28
CA GLY A 98 -9.68 -21.63 -29.97
C GLY A 98 -9.96 -20.70 -28.79
N ILE A 99 -10.12 -19.40 -28.98
CA ILE A 99 -10.39 -18.43 -27.90
C ILE A 99 -11.81 -17.89 -28.06
N GLY A 100 -12.57 -17.90 -26.96
CA GLY A 100 -13.91 -17.33 -26.86
C GLY A 100 -14.03 -16.42 -25.63
N GLN A 101 -15.09 -15.61 -25.63
CA GLN A 101 -15.36 -14.67 -24.54
C GLN A 101 -16.83 -14.78 -24.12
N LEU A 102 -17.05 -14.87 -22.81
CA LEU A 102 -18.37 -14.87 -22.19
C LEU A 102 -18.83 -13.43 -21.88
N SER A 103 -20.13 -13.22 -21.79
CA SER A 103 -20.73 -11.92 -21.46
C SER A 103 -20.49 -11.52 -20.00
N ARG A 104 -20.28 -12.49 -19.10
CA ARG A 104 -19.98 -12.30 -17.68
C ARG A 104 -18.77 -13.16 -17.25
N PRO A 105 -18.06 -12.78 -16.17
CA PRO A 105 -17.02 -13.61 -15.60
C PRO A 105 -17.54 -14.99 -15.19
N LEU A 106 -16.82 -16.04 -15.55
CA LEU A 106 -17.24 -17.41 -15.23
C LEU A 106 -16.84 -17.76 -13.79
N TYR A 107 -17.82 -18.00 -12.92
CA TYR A 107 -17.58 -18.51 -11.56
C TYR A 107 -17.59 -20.04 -11.51
N GLU A 108 -18.60 -20.67 -12.11
CA GLU A 108 -18.70 -22.13 -12.16
C GLU A 108 -19.17 -22.58 -13.54
N PHE A 109 -18.43 -23.49 -14.17
CA PHE A 109 -18.84 -24.06 -15.45
C PHE A 109 -19.89 -25.15 -15.22
N GLN A 110 -20.99 -25.12 -15.98
CA GLN A 110 -22.05 -26.13 -15.86
C GLN A 110 -22.07 -27.07 -17.06
N SER A 111 -22.19 -26.53 -18.28
CA SER A 111 -22.27 -27.35 -19.49
C SER A 111 -21.89 -26.60 -20.75
N ILE A 112 -21.53 -27.35 -21.78
CA ILE A 112 -21.27 -26.86 -23.13
C ILE A 112 -22.04 -27.71 -24.13
N SER A 113 -22.70 -27.05 -25.08
CA SER A 113 -23.34 -27.71 -26.23
C SER A 113 -22.84 -27.08 -27.52
N TRP A 114 -22.24 -27.90 -28.38
CA TRP A 114 -21.68 -27.44 -29.65
C TRP A 114 -22.77 -27.21 -30.69
N ILE A 115 -22.63 -26.12 -31.45
CA ILE A 115 -23.45 -25.86 -32.62
C ILE A 115 -22.62 -26.25 -33.85
N GLY A 116 -22.94 -27.41 -34.44
CA GLY A 116 -22.20 -27.98 -35.56
C GLY A 116 -21.18 -29.03 -35.09
N ASP A 117 -19.94 -28.93 -35.57
CA ASP A 117 -18.89 -29.89 -35.24
C ASP A 117 -18.54 -29.84 -33.74
N PRO A 118 -18.46 -31.00 -33.06
CA PRO A 118 -18.04 -31.02 -31.67
C PRO A 118 -16.60 -30.53 -31.54
N GLY A 119 -16.33 -29.76 -30.49
CA GLY A 119 -14.98 -29.41 -30.06
C GLY A 119 -14.51 -30.29 -28.89
N GLU A 120 -13.22 -30.27 -28.64
CA GLU A 120 -12.57 -30.99 -27.55
C GLU A 120 -12.01 -30.00 -26.52
N GLY A 121 -12.13 -30.36 -25.23
CA GLY A 121 -11.50 -29.66 -24.11
C GLY A 121 -11.89 -28.20 -23.93
N LEU A 122 -12.80 -27.87 -23.01
CA LEU A 122 -13.00 -26.48 -22.56
C LEU A 122 -12.07 -26.20 -21.39
N SER A 123 -11.22 -25.18 -21.52
CA SER A 123 -10.43 -24.62 -20.43
C SER A 123 -10.90 -23.20 -20.11
N TYR A 124 -10.87 -22.86 -18.82
CA TYR A 124 -11.27 -21.55 -18.33
C TYR A 124 -10.51 -21.21 -17.06
N THR A 125 -10.52 -19.94 -16.70
CA THR A 125 -10.04 -19.46 -15.41
C THR A 125 -11.21 -18.82 -14.69
N GLN A 126 -11.41 -19.21 -13.43
CA GLN A 126 -12.49 -18.66 -12.61
C GLN A 126 -12.38 -17.14 -12.51
N PHE A 127 -13.51 -16.46 -12.47
CA PHE A 127 -13.64 -14.99 -12.44
C PHE A 127 -13.12 -14.26 -13.68
N LEU A 128 -12.90 -14.96 -14.80
CA LEU A 128 -12.56 -14.33 -16.08
C LEU A 128 -13.64 -14.61 -17.13
N HIS A 129 -13.71 -13.74 -18.15
CA HIS A 129 -14.59 -13.93 -19.31
C HIS A 129 -14.01 -14.94 -20.32
N GLY A 130 -12.69 -15.11 -20.31
CA GLY A 130 -11.97 -15.87 -21.32
C GLY A 130 -12.19 -17.36 -21.15
N VAL A 131 -12.65 -17.99 -22.23
CA VAL A 131 -12.73 -19.45 -22.37
C VAL A 131 -11.88 -19.88 -23.56
N LYS A 132 -11.29 -21.07 -23.46
CA LYS A 132 -10.42 -21.61 -24.50
C LYS A 132 -10.78 -23.04 -24.82
N ILE A 133 -10.63 -23.41 -26.08
CA ILE A 133 -10.82 -24.77 -26.58
C ILE A 133 -9.54 -25.23 -27.27
N ASP A 134 -9.30 -26.53 -27.27
CA ASP A 134 -8.06 -27.09 -27.83
C ASP A 134 -7.98 -26.92 -29.35
N ASN A 135 -6.77 -27.10 -29.89
CA ASN A 135 -6.47 -27.14 -31.33
C ASN A 135 -6.75 -25.84 -32.12
N GLU A 136 -6.86 -24.70 -31.45
CA GLU A 136 -7.06 -23.38 -32.08
C GLU A 136 -8.21 -23.37 -33.11
N ALA A 137 -9.27 -24.14 -32.85
CA ALA A 137 -10.35 -24.33 -33.82
C ALA A 137 -11.31 -23.13 -33.86
N TYR A 138 -11.94 -22.92 -35.03
CA TYR A 138 -13.07 -22.00 -35.19
C TYR A 138 -14.38 -22.75 -34.95
N ARG A 139 -15.12 -22.41 -33.90
CA ARG A 139 -16.31 -23.17 -33.47
C ARG A 139 -17.35 -22.26 -32.83
N ILE A 140 -18.55 -22.78 -32.64
CA ILE A 140 -19.63 -22.09 -31.94
C ILE A 140 -20.22 -23.05 -30.91
N ALA A 141 -20.40 -22.59 -29.68
CA ALA A 141 -21.03 -23.37 -28.62
C ALA A 141 -21.97 -22.51 -27.78
N LYS A 142 -22.98 -23.13 -27.19
CA LYS A 142 -23.70 -22.57 -26.05
C LYS A 142 -23.05 -23.03 -24.77
N ILE A 143 -22.68 -22.10 -23.92
CA ILE A 143 -22.03 -22.37 -22.64
C ILE A 143 -22.97 -21.92 -21.53
N LYS A 144 -23.32 -22.86 -20.65
CA LYS A 144 -24.08 -22.59 -19.43
C LYS A 144 -23.10 -22.52 -18.26
N TYR A 145 -23.18 -21.46 -17.47
CA TYR A 145 -22.29 -21.19 -16.36
C TYR A 145 -22.98 -20.38 -15.27
N THR A 146 -22.45 -20.44 -14.06
CA THR A 146 -22.81 -19.56 -12.95
C THR A 146 -21.86 -18.36 -12.96
N THR A 147 -22.41 -17.15 -12.78
CA THR A 147 -21.64 -15.92 -12.51
C THR A 147 -21.97 -15.42 -11.10
N TYR A 148 -21.04 -14.69 -10.50
CA TYR A 148 -21.17 -14.09 -9.18
C TYR A 148 -21.20 -12.57 -9.30
N TYR A 149 -22.08 -11.91 -8.53
CA TYR A 149 -22.16 -10.46 -8.50
C TYR A 149 -22.53 -9.94 -7.11
N SER A 150 -22.04 -8.74 -6.80
CA SER A 150 -22.51 -7.97 -5.66
C SER A 150 -23.58 -6.99 -6.14
N ARG A 151 -24.71 -6.95 -5.43
CA ARG A 151 -25.84 -6.08 -5.78
C ARG A 151 -25.82 -4.85 -4.89
N TYR A 152 -26.01 -3.68 -5.49
CA TYR A 152 -26.07 -2.41 -4.81
C TYR A 152 -27.36 -1.68 -5.17
N ARG A 153 -27.84 -0.88 -4.23
CA ARG A 153 -28.94 0.06 -4.45
C ARG A 153 -28.36 1.46 -4.48
N LEU A 154 -28.65 2.20 -5.53
CA LEU A 154 -28.36 3.62 -5.63
C LEU A 154 -29.67 4.39 -5.56
N ASN A 155 -29.76 5.34 -4.63
CA ASN A 155 -30.93 6.20 -4.45
C ASN A 155 -30.50 7.66 -4.23
N GLU A 156 -31.47 8.57 -4.19
CA GLU A 156 -31.25 9.99 -3.88
C GLU A 156 -30.30 10.73 -4.84
N HIS A 157 -30.13 10.22 -6.08
CA HIS A 157 -29.36 10.89 -7.12
C HIS A 157 -30.26 11.77 -7.99
N ASP A 158 -29.79 12.93 -8.41
CA ASP A 158 -30.51 13.86 -9.30
C ASP A 158 -29.66 14.29 -10.50
N VAL A 159 -28.84 13.35 -10.99
CA VAL A 159 -27.97 13.53 -12.14
C VAL A 159 -28.25 12.47 -13.21
N GLU A 160 -28.03 12.83 -14.47
CA GLU A 160 -28.15 11.93 -15.62
C GLU A 160 -26.96 10.95 -15.71
N ILE A 161 -25.77 11.40 -15.29
CA ILE A 161 -24.55 10.59 -15.26
C ILE A 161 -23.93 10.71 -13.87
N LEU A 162 -23.67 9.57 -13.25
CA LEU A 162 -22.89 9.48 -12.01
C LEU A 162 -21.63 8.64 -12.23
N LEU A 163 -20.59 8.92 -11.46
CA LEU A 163 -19.43 8.06 -11.36
C LEU A 163 -19.47 7.36 -10.00
N ALA A 164 -19.33 6.04 -10.01
CA ALA A 164 -19.12 5.23 -8.83
C ALA A 164 -17.74 4.56 -8.90
N LEU A 165 -16.93 4.75 -7.86
CA LEU A 165 -15.64 4.11 -7.68
C LEU A 165 -15.74 3.18 -6.47
N LEU A 166 -15.24 1.96 -6.62
CA LEU A 166 -15.16 0.98 -5.56
C LEU A 166 -13.67 0.81 -5.22
N ASP A 167 -13.25 1.31 -4.06
CA ASP A 167 -11.90 1.08 -3.54
C ASP A 167 -11.90 -0.26 -2.82
N ILE A 168 -11.25 -1.24 -3.43
CA ILE A 168 -11.12 -2.58 -2.87
C ILE A 168 -9.85 -2.56 -2.04
N SER A 169 -10.01 -2.55 -0.71
CA SER A 169 -8.87 -2.91 0.13
C SER A 169 -8.52 -4.34 -0.20
N THR A 170 -7.31 -4.54 -0.70
CA THR A 170 -6.73 -5.87 -0.73
C THR A 170 -6.44 -6.27 0.71
N GLU A 171 -6.48 -7.57 1.02
CA GLU A 171 -5.73 -8.05 2.18
C GLU A 171 -4.29 -7.51 2.07
N PRO A 172 -3.61 -7.22 3.20
CA PRO A 172 -2.22 -6.81 3.14
C PRO A 172 -1.45 -7.85 2.35
N ASP A 173 -0.91 -7.43 1.20
CA ASP A 173 -0.10 -8.29 0.33
C ASP A 173 1.01 -8.95 1.15
N ILE A 174 1.50 -8.21 2.16
CA ILE A 174 2.53 -8.62 3.09
C ILE A 174 2.18 -8.18 4.50
N SER A 175 2.29 -9.10 5.46
CA SER A 175 2.38 -8.77 6.89
C SER A 175 3.65 -9.40 7.47
N VAL A 176 4.52 -8.55 8.03
CA VAL A 176 5.76 -8.98 8.67
C VAL A 176 5.86 -8.42 10.08
N LEU A 177 6.05 -9.31 11.04
CA LEU A 177 6.39 -8.94 12.41
C LEU A 177 7.90 -8.84 12.58
N VAL A 178 8.41 -7.61 12.71
CA VAL A 178 9.83 -7.34 12.94
C VAL A 178 10.09 -7.27 14.44
N LYS A 179 11.11 -8.00 14.92
CA LYS A 179 11.50 -8.04 16.34
C LYS A 179 12.98 -7.72 16.53
N MET A 180 13.29 -6.92 17.54
CA MET A 180 14.63 -6.72 18.08
C MET A 180 14.73 -7.48 19.42
N GLY A 181 15.63 -8.47 19.49
CA GLY A 181 15.75 -9.30 20.68
C GLY A 181 14.51 -10.16 20.94
N ILE A 182 13.92 -10.07 22.14
CA ILE A 182 12.79 -10.90 22.57
C ILE A 182 11.47 -10.44 21.92
N GLY A 183 11.32 -9.13 21.64
CA GLY A 183 10.11 -8.58 21.02
C GLY A 183 8.88 -8.62 21.94
N ASP A 184 9.05 -8.33 23.23
CA ASP A 184 8.02 -8.34 24.28
C ASP A 184 7.25 -7.01 24.42
N ARG A 185 7.66 -5.96 23.70
CA ARG A 185 7.03 -4.64 23.69
C ARG A 185 6.75 -4.18 22.27
N GLU A 186 5.54 -4.48 21.83
CA GLU A 186 5.07 -4.19 20.48
C GLU A 186 4.63 -2.73 20.30
N ALA A 187 5.03 -2.14 19.17
CA ALA A 187 4.58 -0.84 18.70
C ALA A 187 3.24 -0.94 17.95
N PRO A 188 2.54 0.18 17.73
CA PRO A 188 1.40 0.20 16.81
C PRO A 188 1.81 -0.28 15.41
N THR A 189 0.93 -1.06 14.76
CA THR A 189 1.12 -1.57 13.40
C THR A 189 1.38 -0.43 12.42
N ILE A 190 2.36 -0.62 11.54
CA ILE A 190 2.67 0.30 10.44
C ILE A 190 1.87 -0.14 9.22
N LEU A 191 0.93 0.70 8.78
CA LEU A 191 0.18 0.53 7.54
C LEU A 191 0.81 1.42 6.46
N GLU A 192 1.39 0.84 5.42
CA GLU A 192 2.03 1.61 4.35
C GLU A 192 1.63 1.07 2.97
N SER A 193 1.13 1.96 2.11
CA SER A 193 0.84 1.63 0.72
C SER A 193 2.13 1.43 -0.07
N LEU A 194 2.10 0.55 -1.06
CA LEU A 194 3.22 0.23 -1.97
C LEU A 194 4.40 -0.54 -1.33
N LEU A 195 4.25 -1.05 -0.11
CA LEU A 195 5.15 -2.05 0.43
C LEU A 195 4.79 -3.44 -0.10
N THR A 196 5.45 -3.82 -1.19
CA THR A 196 5.13 -5.06 -1.95
C THR A 196 6.17 -6.18 -1.80
N THR A 197 7.17 -6.03 -0.93
CA THR A 197 8.07 -7.16 -0.57
C THR A 197 8.39 -7.22 0.94
N ASP A 198 8.51 -8.44 1.48
CA ASP A 198 8.92 -8.70 2.86
C ASP A 198 10.21 -7.97 3.21
N SER A 199 11.18 -7.94 2.28
CA SER A 199 12.49 -7.33 2.51
C SER A 199 12.40 -5.83 2.81
N ILE A 200 11.49 -5.12 2.13
CA ILE A 200 11.29 -3.69 2.33
C ILE A 200 10.47 -3.47 3.61
N ALA A 201 9.47 -4.32 3.89
CA ALA A 201 8.71 -4.29 5.15
C ALA A 201 9.62 -4.53 6.37
N VAL A 202 10.55 -5.48 6.30
CA VAL A 202 11.58 -5.71 7.34
C VAL A 202 12.46 -4.48 7.52
N THR A 203 12.98 -3.92 6.42
CA THR A 203 13.83 -2.72 6.47
C THR A 203 13.09 -1.54 7.10
N ARG A 204 11.82 -1.37 6.75
CA ARG A 204 10.94 -0.33 7.30
C ARG A 204 10.69 -0.52 8.79
N GLY A 205 10.35 -1.73 9.21
CA GLY A 205 10.13 -2.07 10.61
C GLY A 205 11.39 -1.92 11.45
N ALA A 206 12.55 -2.37 10.95
CA ALA A 206 13.84 -2.20 11.62
C ALA A 206 14.20 -0.72 11.80
N ALA A 207 14.03 0.10 10.75
CA ALA A 207 14.27 1.54 10.84
C ALA A 207 13.32 2.23 11.84
N TYR A 208 12.04 1.80 11.91
CA TYR A 208 11.10 2.31 12.90
C TYR A 208 11.52 1.96 14.33
N LEU A 209 11.92 0.70 14.56
CA LEU A 209 12.38 0.26 15.87
C LEU A 209 13.66 0.99 16.27
N ASP A 210 14.65 1.13 15.39
CA ASP A 210 15.88 1.89 15.67
C ASP A 210 15.58 3.34 16.09
N ALA A 211 14.59 3.98 15.46
CA ALA A 211 14.19 5.36 15.78
C ALA A 211 13.40 5.50 17.10
N ASN A 212 12.75 4.44 17.57
CA ASN A 212 11.82 4.49 18.72
C ASN A 212 12.28 3.65 19.93
N HIS A 213 13.26 2.77 19.77
CA HIS A 213 13.72 1.86 20.81
C HIS A 213 14.62 2.60 21.81
N TYR A 214 15.63 3.32 21.31
CA TYR A 214 16.67 3.91 22.14
C TYR A 214 16.28 5.30 22.67
N ASN A 215 16.76 5.62 23.86
CA ASN A 215 16.87 7.02 24.28
C ASN A 215 17.88 7.72 23.35
N THR A 216 17.65 8.98 23.01
CA THR A 216 18.56 9.72 22.13
C THR A 216 18.90 11.07 22.75
N LYS A 217 20.18 11.42 22.70
CA LYS A 217 20.67 12.78 23.00
C LYS A 217 20.92 13.47 21.67
N GLU A 218 20.09 14.47 21.37
CA GLU A 218 20.25 15.34 20.19
C GLU A 218 20.99 16.60 20.60
N ILE A 219 21.96 17.02 19.80
CA ILE A 219 22.79 18.20 20.07
C ILE A 219 22.87 19.03 18.81
N ASN A 220 22.78 20.35 18.95
CA ASN A 220 23.17 21.29 17.91
C ASN A 220 24.42 22.03 18.37
N ILE A 221 25.46 22.01 17.52
CA ILE A 221 26.70 22.75 17.76
C ILE A 221 26.94 23.77 16.66
N GLU A 222 27.55 24.89 17.03
CA GLU A 222 28.15 25.83 16.09
C GLU A 222 29.68 25.79 16.27
N VAL A 223 30.41 25.65 15.17
CA VAL A 223 31.88 25.56 15.15
C VAL A 223 32.45 26.39 14.00
N PRO A 224 33.72 26.84 14.10
CA PRO A 224 34.41 27.44 12.95
C PRO A 224 34.37 26.51 11.73
N TYR A 225 34.36 27.11 10.54
CA TYR A 225 34.35 26.35 9.29
C TYR A 225 35.43 25.26 9.23
N ASN A 226 35.01 24.04 8.92
CA ASN A 226 35.83 22.88 8.67
C ASN A 226 35.26 22.14 7.44
N ASP A 227 36.08 21.95 6.41
CA ASP A 227 35.73 21.30 5.15
C ASP A 227 35.47 19.80 5.30
N LEU A 228 35.98 19.18 6.38
CA LEU A 228 35.72 17.78 6.71
C LEU A 228 34.36 17.57 7.39
N ALA A 229 33.69 18.63 7.84
CA ALA A 229 32.38 18.54 8.47
C ALA A 229 31.29 18.34 7.40
N ILE A 230 30.91 17.07 7.19
CA ILE A 230 29.87 16.63 6.25
C ILE A 230 28.84 15.75 6.95
N ASP A 231 27.70 15.51 6.32
CA ASP A 231 26.67 14.60 6.84
C ASP A 231 27.22 13.16 7.00
N GLY A 232 26.79 12.47 8.05
CA GLY A 232 27.14 11.07 8.31
C GLY A 232 28.48 10.85 9.02
N ILE A 233 29.26 11.90 9.34
CA ILE A 233 30.50 11.73 10.10
C ILE A 233 30.23 11.40 11.58
N LEU A 234 31.24 10.80 12.23
CA LEU A 234 31.28 10.72 13.68
C LEU A 234 32.00 11.94 14.25
N ALA A 235 31.32 12.65 15.15
CA ALA A 235 31.87 13.75 15.91
C ALA A 235 32.08 13.30 17.36
N PHE A 236 33.31 13.41 17.86
CA PHE A 236 33.58 13.24 19.28
C PHE A 236 33.44 14.59 19.97
N ILE A 237 32.46 14.71 20.87
CA ILE A 237 32.23 15.92 21.66
C ILE A 237 32.86 15.72 23.04
N ARG A 238 33.60 16.72 23.51
CA ARG A 238 34.10 16.78 24.89
C ARG A 238 33.60 18.04 25.58
N ASN A 239 32.54 17.90 26.36
CA ASN A 239 32.01 18.97 27.22
C ASN A 239 31.55 18.41 28.56
N THR A 240 32.46 18.40 29.54
CA THR A 240 32.24 17.81 30.87
C THR A 240 31.30 18.62 31.75
N GLN A 241 31.11 19.92 31.48
CA GLN A 241 30.29 20.81 32.31
C GLN A 241 28.78 20.53 32.21
N ILE A 242 28.34 19.95 31.09
CA ILE A 242 26.93 19.63 30.83
C ILE A 242 26.74 18.13 30.53
N ASP A 243 27.67 17.30 31.01
CA ASP A 243 27.69 15.86 30.82
C ASP A 243 27.46 15.41 29.37
N CYS A 244 28.19 16.07 28.47
CA CYS A 244 28.07 15.88 27.04
C CYS A 244 29.43 15.47 26.47
N THR A 245 29.79 14.21 26.72
CA THR A 245 31.06 13.62 26.27
C THR A 245 30.82 12.29 25.57
N GLY A 246 31.34 12.13 24.36
CA GLY A 246 31.25 10.87 23.61
C GLY A 246 31.16 11.05 22.10
N ASN A 247 30.90 9.94 21.41
CA ASN A 247 30.70 9.92 19.96
C ASN A 247 29.24 10.22 19.61
N PHE A 248 29.06 11.13 18.66
CA PHE A 248 27.78 11.53 18.10
C PHE A 248 27.82 11.39 16.58
N HIS A 249 26.70 11.02 15.98
CA HIS A 249 26.54 10.95 14.53
C HIS A 249 26.01 12.29 13.99
N ALA A 250 26.68 12.87 13.00
CA ALA A 250 26.23 14.08 12.31
C ALA A 250 25.07 13.74 11.38
N ARG A 251 23.86 14.20 11.73
CA ARG A 251 22.66 14.05 10.92
C ARG A 251 22.58 15.09 9.82
N GLU A 252 23.03 16.31 10.12
CA GLU A 252 23.01 17.44 9.21
C GLU A 252 24.18 18.38 9.50
N VAL A 253 24.78 18.92 8.44
CA VAL A 253 25.80 19.96 8.49
C VAL A 253 25.42 21.08 7.56
N THR A 254 25.19 22.27 8.10
CA THR A 254 24.90 23.49 7.34
C THR A 254 26.06 24.47 7.45
N ILE A 255 26.57 24.94 6.32
CA ILE A 255 27.56 26.02 6.29
C ILE A 255 26.80 27.35 6.29
N THR A 256 27.04 28.19 7.29
CA THR A 256 26.44 29.53 7.37
C THR A 256 27.53 30.59 7.20
N CYS A 257 27.32 31.50 6.24
CA CYS A 257 28.19 32.64 5.99
C CYS A 257 27.51 33.92 6.53
N SER A 258 28.11 34.58 7.52
CA SER A 258 27.64 35.88 8.02
C SER A 258 28.75 36.93 8.01
N ARG A 259 28.67 37.90 7.10
CA ARG A 259 29.60 39.02 6.87
C ARG A 259 31.09 38.64 6.79
N ILE A 260 31.72 38.36 7.93
CA ILE A 260 33.15 38.03 8.08
C ILE A 260 33.41 36.65 8.71
N LYS A 261 32.36 35.87 9.02
CA LYS A 261 32.45 34.56 9.68
C LYS A 261 31.81 33.49 8.82
N VAL A 262 32.51 32.37 8.67
CA VAL A 262 31.98 31.12 8.11
C VAL A 262 31.98 30.09 9.24
N ILE A 263 30.82 29.50 9.49
CA ILE A 263 30.62 28.51 10.56
C ILE A 263 29.94 27.26 10.00
N ASN A 264 30.21 26.10 10.61
CA ASN A 264 29.35 24.93 10.47
C ASN A 264 28.34 24.91 11.63
N ARG A 265 27.08 24.72 11.29
CA ARG A 265 26.02 24.30 12.21
C ARG A 265 25.82 22.81 12.02
N ILE A 266 25.97 22.04 13.09
CA ILE A 266 25.97 20.58 13.01
C ILE A 266 24.89 20.04 13.96
N GLY A 267 23.92 19.33 13.39
CA GLY A 267 22.94 18.54 14.12
C GLY A 267 23.49 17.14 14.38
N LEU A 268 23.59 16.77 15.65
CA LEU A 268 24.24 15.56 16.15
C LEU A 268 23.25 14.70 16.93
N VAL A 269 23.40 13.38 16.83
CA VAL A 269 22.60 12.43 17.63
C VAL A 269 23.48 11.35 18.23
N GLN A 270 23.18 10.95 19.46
CA GLN A 270 23.75 9.77 20.11
C GLN A 270 22.64 8.92 20.69
N CYS A 271 22.61 7.64 20.34
CA CYS A 271 21.78 6.67 21.03
C CYS A 271 22.37 6.40 22.42
N GLN A 272 21.52 6.46 23.43
CA GLN A 272 21.83 6.17 24.82
C GLN A 272 21.27 4.79 25.18
N LYS A 273 22.03 4.06 26.00
CA LYS A 273 21.57 2.81 26.62
C LYS A 273 20.74 3.11 27.85
#